data_AF-A0A8K0D9L9-F1
#
_entry.id   AF-A0A8K0D9L9-F1
#
_cell.length_a   1.000
_cell.length_b   1.000
_cell.length_c   1.000
_cell.angle_alpha   90.00
_cell.angle_beta   90.00
_cell.angle_gamma   90.00
#
_symmetry.space_group_name_H-M   'P 1'
#
loop_
_entity.id
_entity.type
_entity.pdbx_description
1 polymer ?
#
loop_
_entity_poly.entity_id
_entity_poly.type
_entity_poly.pdbx_seq_one_letter_code
_entity_poly.pdbx_strand_id
1 'polypeptide(L)'
;MSNNFDRSDRAIHLHLLYSSTELLLKLIPLNKADFVIPRPLKNALASILLDSALARLYPNIHETIFQFVKEFGGRFETDSVTKYKEIQSLSNSFTAAIRLLRDHKALSFVPAIKLAKDGVPSLEFHKNLDFIAIVVSFCANKLPVHATEDATLEISIEVVLNLLAHGDSEISEEMYKLCHKRVITAIGTKLNTSGSGAPGSQVLFLLQSPVLIEICLHGLSNENKQIQKYSNDIMIHILKCKILVSEDIWNQVVQALIPTLPILTCFGEKNSTLGRSIISTLDPDAAKSLNIPSIEVSFYLL
;
A
#
# COMPACT_ATOMS: atom_id res chain seq x y z
N MET A 1 -37.51 19.99 -26.27
CA MET A 1 -37.57 21.35 -25.69
C MET A 1 -37.48 21.38 -24.15
N SER A 2 -37.26 20.26 -23.44
CA SER A 2 -37.15 20.25 -21.96
C SER A 2 -35.75 20.49 -21.38
N ASN A 3 -34.70 20.59 -22.21
CA ASN A 3 -33.30 20.67 -21.75
C ASN A 3 -32.77 22.09 -21.49
N ASN A 4 -33.52 23.14 -21.87
CA ASN A 4 -33.08 24.54 -21.71
C ASN A 4 -33.59 25.19 -20.41
N PHE A 5 -34.72 24.74 -19.86
CA PHE A 5 -35.24 25.26 -18.59
C PHE A 5 -34.36 24.84 -17.41
N ASP A 6 -33.93 23.58 -17.37
CA ASP A 6 -33.07 23.03 -16.32
C ASP A 6 -31.68 23.71 -16.23
N ARG A 7 -31.16 24.19 -17.37
CA ARG A 7 -29.88 24.94 -17.42
C ARG A 7 -29.99 26.37 -16.90
N SER A 8 -31.10 27.05 -17.19
CA SER A 8 -31.34 28.42 -16.74
C SER A 8 -31.49 28.47 -15.21
N ASP A 9 -32.25 27.52 -14.65
CA ASP A 9 -32.47 27.43 -13.20
C ASP A 9 -31.17 27.11 -12.46
N ARG A 10 -30.32 26.26 -13.04
CA ARG A 10 -29.00 25.93 -12.47
C ARG A 10 -28.04 27.13 -12.51
N ALA A 11 -28.06 27.93 -13.56
CA ALA A 11 -27.24 29.14 -13.65
C ALA A 11 -27.67 30.20 -12.62
N ILE A 12 -28.98 30.41 -12.46
CA ILE A 12 -29.54 31.31 -11.45
C ILE A 12 -29.21 30.81 -10.04
N HIS A 13 -29.35 29.50 -9.81
CA HIS A 13 -28.98 28.89 -8.52
C HIS A 13 -27.50 29.08 -8.19
N LEU A 14 -26.59 28.80 -9.13
CA LEU A 14 -25.15 29.02 -8.95
C LEU A 14 -24.81 30.49 -8.70
N HIS A 15 -25.51 31.43 -9.35
CA HIS A 15 -25.31 32.85 -9.14
C HIS A 15 -25.82 33.33 -7.76
N LEU A 16 -26.98 32.83 -7.32
CA LEU A 16 -27.51 33.16 -6.01
C LEU A 16 -26.67 32.54 -4.88
N LEU A 17 -26.17 31.33 -5.12
CA LEU A 17 -25.19 30.66 -4.27
C LEU A 17 -23.88 31.45 -4.19
N TYR A 18 -23.37 31.93 -5.33
CA TYR A 18 -22.21 32.81 -5.43
C TYR A 18 -22.37 34.02 -4.52
N SER A 19 -23.45 34.79 -4.69
CA SER A 19 -23.63 36.06 -3.98
C SER A 19 -23.85 35.84 -2.48
N SER A 20 -24.61 34.80 -2.12
CA SER A 20 -24.87 34.46 -0.72
C SER A 20 -23.61 34.01 -0.01
N THR A 21 -22.78 33.21 -0.69
CA THR A 21 -21.52 32.74 -0.15
C THR A 21 -20.52 33.88 -0.05
N GLU A 22 -20.37 34.71 -1.08
CA GLU A 22 -19.44 35.86 -1.06
C GLU A 22 -19.77 36.83 0.08
N LEU A 23 -21.06 37.10 0.32
CA LEU A 23 -21.53 37.92 1.44
C LEU A 23 -21.18 37.27 2.79
N LEU A 24 -21.44 35.98 2.94
CA LEU A 24 -21.11 35.22 4.15
C LEU A 24 -19.61 35.28 4.46
N LEU A 25 -18.78 35.10 3.43
CA LEU A 25 -17.31 35.02 3.53
C LEU A 25 -16.68 36.39 3.83
N LYS A 26 -17.30 37.50 3.42
CA LYS A 26 -16.85 38.86 3.78
C LYS A 26 -17.21 39.26 5.21
N LEU A 27 -18.27 38.68 5.77
CA LEU A 27 -18.78 39.05 7.10
C LEU A 27 -18.13 38.24 8.23
N ILE A 28 -17.70 37.01 7.95
CA ILE A 28 -17.22 36.09 8.98
C ILE A 28 -15.71 35.87 8.83
N PRO A 29 -14.88 36.24 9.82
CA PRO A 29 -13.46 35.92 9.77
C PRO A 29 -13.23 34.41 9.99
N LEU A 30 -12.31 33.82 9.21
CA LEU A 30 -12.00 32.38 9.18
C LEU A 30 -11.78 31.78 10.58
N ASN A 31 -11.02 32.47 11.43
CA ASN A 31 -10.66 32.02 12.78
C ASN A 31 -11.84 31.93 13.77
N LYS A 32 -13.02 32.46 13.42
CA LYS A 32 -14.25 32.37 14.23
C LYS A 32 -15.33 31.55 13.54
N ALA A 33 -15.06 31.03 12.35
CA ALA A 33 -16.05 30.39 11.50
C ALA A 33 -16.72 29.18 12.18
N ASP A 34 -15.95 28.34 12.88
CA ASP A 34 -16.49 27.16 13.57
C ASP A 34 -17.44 27.53 14.73
N PHE A 35 -17.24 28.68 15.37
CA PHE A 35 -18.08 29.15 16.48
C PHE A 35 -19.33 29.91 16.01
N VAL A 36 -19.20 30.70 14.94
CA VAL A 36 -20.25 31.62 14.48
C VAL A 36 -21.21 30.96 13.50
N ILE A 37 -20.74 30.03 12.65
CA ILE A 37 -21.56 29.44 11.59
C ILE A 37 -22.45 28.35 12.20
N PRO A 38 -23.79 28.42 12.03
CA PRO A 38 -24.70 27.40 12.55
C PRO A 38 -24.56 26.07 11.79
N ARG A 39 -24.85 24.96 12.47
CA ARG A 39 -24.71 23.58 11.94
C ARG A 39 -25.34 23.36 10.55
N PRO A 40 -26.57 23.84 10.25
CA PRO A 40 -27.17 23.64 8.93
C PRO A 40 -26.37 24.30 7.80
N LEU A 41 -25.77 25.46 8.09
CA LEU A 41 -24.97 26.18 7.11
C LEU A 41 -23.59 25.51 6.91
N LYS A 42 -22.97 24.97 7.97
CA LYS A 42 -21.76 24.14 7.83
C LYS A 42 -22.01 22.94 6.90
N ASN A 43 -23.15 22.26 7.07
CA ASN A 43 -23.55 21.15 6.21
C ASN A 43 -23.73 21.58 4.77
N ALA A 44 -24.43 22.69 4.53
CA ALA A 44 -24.65 23.22 3.20
C ALA A 44 -23.32 23.55 2.51
N LEU A 45 -22.42 24.27 3.18
CA LEU A 45 -21.09 24.62 2.64
C LEU A 45 -20.26 23.37 2.29
N ALA A 46 -20.23 22.37 3.17
CA ALA A 46 -19.53 21.11 2.90
C ALA A 46 -20.15 20.34 1.71
N SER A 47 -21.48 20.30 1.62
CA SER A 47 -22.18 19.65 0.50
C SER A 47 -21.97 20.40 -0.83
N ILE A 48 -21.90 21.73 -0.80
CA ILE A 48 -21.65 22.57 -1.97
C ILE A 48 -20.26 22.31 -2.56
N LEU A 49 -19.24 22.03 -1.72
CA LEU A 49 -17.89 21.73 -2.21
C LEU A 49 -17.81 20.44 -3.04
N LEU A 50 -18.81 19.56 -2.94
CA LEU A 50 -18.94 18.37 -3.78
C LEU A 50 -19.47 18.68 -5.19
N ASP A 51 -19.99 19.90 -5.45
CA ASP A 51 -20.43 20.29 -6.78
C ASP A 51 -19.24 20.58 -7.70
N SER A 52 -18.91 19.61 -8.54
CA SER A 52 -17.87 19.72 -9.57
C SER A 52 -18.08 20.89 -10.55
N ALA A 53 -19.32 21.34 -10.77
CA ALA A 53 -19.59 22.49 -11.62
C ALA A 53 -19.13 23.79 -10.95
N LEU A 54 -19.35 23.93 -9.63
CA LEU A 54 -18.86 25.07 -8.86
C LEU A 54 -17.32 25.12 -8.87
N ALA A 55 -16.67 23.98 -8.62
CA ALA A 55 -15.21 23.89 -8.63
C ALA A 55 -14.61 24.31 -9.99
N ARG A 56 -15.28 23.98 -11.10
CA ARG A 56 -14.81 24.30 -12.46
C ARG A 56 -15.13 25.73 -12.90
N LEU A 57 -16.34 26.22 -12.61
CA LEU A 57 -16.81 27.52 -13.08
C LEU A 57 -16.35 28.68 -12.19
N TYR A 58 -16.20 28.43 -10.88
CA TYR A 58 -15.88 29.44 -9.87
C TYR A 58 -14.82 28.94 -8.89
N PRO A 59 -13.58 28.66 -9.35
CA PRO A 59 -12.53 28.05 -8.52
C PRO A 59 -12.16 28.89 -7.30
N ASN A 60 -12.15 30.22 -7.41
CA ASN A 60 -11.81 31.11 -6.29
C ASN A 60 -12.80 30.99 -5.12
N ILE A 61 -14.08 30.77 -5.43
CA ILE A 61 -15.13 30.64 -4.40
C ILE A 61 -15.07 29.26 -3.80
N HIS A 62 -14.92 28.23 -4.63
CA HIS A 62 -14.74 26.86 -4.18
C HIS A 62 -13.56 26.79 -3.19
N GLU A 63 -12.42 27.40 -3.53
CA GLU A 63 -11.25 27.50 -2.64
C GLU A 63 -11.58 28.27 -1.36
N THR A 64 -12.31 29.39 -1.45
CA THR A 64 -12.65 30.17 -0.24
C THR A 64 -13.57 29.38 0.68
N ILE A 65 -14.61 28.72 0.16
CA ILE A 65 -15.49 27.83 0.93
C ILE A 65 -14.68 26.69 1.55
N PHE A 66 -13.73 26.14 0.80
CA PHE A 66 -12.85 25.06 1.25
C PHE A 66 -12.01 25.48 2.46
N GLN A 67 -11.46 26.70 2.46
CA GLN A 67 -10.73 27.22 3.63
C GLN A 67 -11.65 27.32 4.87
N PHE A 68 -12.92 27.70 4.72
CA PHE A 68 -13.88 27.67 5.84
C PHE A 68 -14.18 26.25 6.32
N VAL A 69 -14.42 25.32 5.39
CA VAL A 69 -14.74 23.92 5.74
C VAL A 69 -13.56 23.21 6.43
N LYS A 70 -12.32 23.60 6.12
CA LYS A 70 -11.13 23.13 6.84
C LYS A 70 -11.09 23.53 8.31
N GLU A 71 -11.57 24.73 8.64
CA GLU A 71 -11.65 25.22 10.01
C GLU A 71 -12.81 24.54 10.79
N PHE A 72 -13.69 23.80 10.12
CA PHE A 72 -14.74 23.01 10.77
C PHE A 72 -14.17 21.69 11.30
N GLY A 73 -14.10 21.57 12.62
CA GLY A 73 -13.56 20.37 13.28
C GLY A 73 -13.53 20.42 14.80
N GLY A 74 -14.12 21.45 15.42
CA GLY A 74 -14.24 21.57 16.87
C GLY A 74 -15.39 20.72 17.44
N ARG A 75 -16.09 21.25 18.46
CA ARG A 75 -17.11 20.52 19.25
C ARG A 75 -18.34 20.02 18.48
N PHE A 76 -18.49 20.36 17.20
CA PHE A 76 -19.66 20.04 16.39
C PHE A 76 -19.26 19.64 14.95
N GLU A 77 -18.35 18.67 14.82
CA GLU A 77 -18.11 18.04 13.53
C GLU A 77 -19.43 17.45 13.00
N THR A 78 -19.66 17.64 11.71
CA THR A 78 -20.93 17.28 11.07
C THR A 78 -20.69 16.21 10.02
N ASP A 79 -21.66 15.32 9.83
CA ASP A 79 -21.56 14.21 8.88
C ASP A 79 -21.17 14.68 7.47
N SER A 80 -21.65 15.84 7.02
CA SER A 80 -21.29 16.41 5.71
C SER A 80 -19.84 16.86 5.63
N VAL A 81 -19.28 17.42 6.71
CA VAL A 81 -17.87 17.85 6.77
C VAL A 81 -16.95 16.62 6.79
N THR A 82 -17.29 15.59 7.58
CA THR A 82 -16.55 14.34 7.62
C THR A 82 -16.54 13.66 6.25
N LYS A 83 -17.72 13.51 5.62
CA LYS A 83 -17.84 12.96 4.26
C LYS A 83 -17.02 13.74 3.24
N TYR A 84 -17.03 15.07 3.31
CA TYR A 84 -16.24 15.89 2.42
C TYR A 84 -14.73 15.64 2.61
N LYS A 85 -14.24 15.59 3.86
CA LYS A 85 -12.83 15.28 4.16
C LYS A 85 -12.42 13.89 3.65
N GLU A 86 -13.30 12.89 3.81
CA GLU A 86 -13.08 11.54 3.27
C GLU A 86 -12.99 11.54 1.75
N ILE A 87 -13.93 12.19 1.05
CA ILE A 87 -13.92 12.31 -0.42
C ILE A 87 -12.67 13.05 -0.89
N GLN A 88 -12.25 14.10 -0.20
CA GLN A 88 -11.04 14.84 -0.54
C GLN A 88 -9.78 13.98 -0.35
N SER A 89 -9.71 13.22 0.75
CA SER A 89 -8.62 12.27 0.99
C SER A 89 -8.55 11.22 -0.11
N LEU A 90 -9.71 10.65 -0.49
CA LEU A 90 -9.80 9.69 -1.58
C LEU A 90 -9.42 10.31 -2.93
N SER A 91 -9.85 11.54 -3.23
CA SER A 91 -9.45 12.27 -4.45
C SER A 91 -7.94 12.51 -4.51
N ASN A 92 -7.31 12.81 -3.38
CA ASN A 92 -5.86 12.95 -3.29
C ASN A 92 -5.19 11.60 -3.54
N SER A 93 -5.76 10.50 -3.03
CA SER A 93 -5.29 9.14 -3.28
C SER A 93 -5.34 8.77 -4.76
N PHE A 94 -6.45 9.05 -5.45
CA PHE A 94 -6.54 8.91 -6.91
C PHE A 94 -5.47 9.73 -7.64
N THR A 95 -5.25 10.97 -7.21
CA THR A 95 -4.23 11.83 -7.81
C THR A 95 -2.83 11.25 -7.64
N ALA A 96 -2.53 10.68 -6.47
CA ALA A 96 -1.26 10.02 -6.20
C ALA A 96 -1.08 8.76 -7.07
N ALA A 97 -2.12 7.91 -7.15
CA ALA A 97 -2.11 6.71 -8.00
C ALA A 97 -1.91 7.04 -9.48
N ILE A 98 -2.62 8.05 -10.00
CA ILE A 98 -2.46 8.52 -11.39
C ILE A 98 -1.05 9.04 -11.64
N ARG A 99 -0.49 9.84 -10.72
CA ARG A 99 0.89 10.35 -10.83
C ARG A 99 1.90 9.22 -10.85
N LEU A 100 1.73 8.21 -9.99
CA LEU A 100 2.60 7.03 -10.01
C LEU A 100 2.49 6.30 -11.35
N LEU A 101 1.28 5.95 -11.79
CA LEU A 101 1.04 5.23 -13.05
C LEU A 101 1.61 5.98 -14.26
N ARG A 102 1.44 7.30 -14.33
CA ARG A 102 1.89 8.11 -15.47
C ARG A 102 3.39 8.37 -15.47
N ASP A 103 3.94 8.74 -14.32
CA ASP A 103 5.29 9.32 -14.23
C ASP A 103 6.35 8.32 -13.72
N HIS A 104 5.98 7.05 -13.43
CA HIS A 104 6.85 6.01 -12.85
C HIS A 104 8.23 5.85 -13.51
N LYS A 105 8.36 6.07 -14.82
CA LYS A 105 9.65 5.91 -15.51
C LYS A 105 10.66 7.00 -15.15
N ALA A 106 10.18 8.20 -14.84
CA ALA A 106 11.00 9.36 -14.51
C ALA A 106 11.18 9.54 -12.98
N LEU A 107 10.35 8.88 -12.17
CA LEU A 107 10.39 9.03 -10.71
C LEU A 107 11.60 8.32 -10.08
N SER A 108 12.26 9.02 -9.16
CA SER A 108 13.19 8.42 -8.20
C SER A 108 12.43 7.57 -7.17
N PHE A 109 13.16 6.76 -6.40
CA PHE A 109 12.55 5.78 -5.49
C PHE A 109 11.67 6.41 -4.40
N VAL A 110 12.20 7.40 -3.67
CA VAL A 110 11.53 8.02 -2.51
C VAL A 110 10.18 8.66 -2.89
N PRO A 111 10.07 9.51 -3.94
CA PRO A 111 8.79 10.07 -4.35
C PRO A 111 7.80 9.01 -4.83
N ALA A 112 8.28 7.96 -5.53
CA ALA A 112 7.41 6.90 -6.02
C ALA A 112 6.77 6.10 -4.88
N ILE A 113 7.52 5.77 -3.83
CA ILE A 113 7.00 5.05 -2.66
C ILE A 113 6.02 5.92 -1.85
N LYS A 114 6.28 7.23 -1.72
CA LYS A 114 5.32 8.15 -1.10
C LYS A 114 4.01 8.22 -1.88
N LEU A 115 4.09 8.37 -3.21
CA LEU A 115 2.90 8.33 -4.08
C LEU A 115 2.19 6.97 -4.01
N ALA A 116 2.93 5.87 -3.85
CA ALA A 116 2.34 4.56 -3.65
C ALA A 116 1.55 4.50 -2.33
N LYS A 117 2.15 4.92 -1.21
CA LYS A 117 1.46 4.99 0.09
C LYS A 117 0.17 5.80 0.00
N ASP A 118 0.25 7.00 -0.56
CA ASP A 118 -0.90 7.88 -0.70
C ASP A 118 -1.95 7.32 -1.67
N GLY A 119 -1.53 6.52 -2.66
CA GLY A 119 -2.39 5.96 -3.71
C GLY A 119 -3.12 4.65 -3.35
N VAL A 120 -2.62 3.87 -2.39
CA VAL A 120 -3.20 2.57 -2.01
C VAL A 120 -4.71 2.65 -1.69
N PRO A 121 -5.22 3.62 -0.90
CA PRO A 121 -6.65 3.69 -0.59
C PRO A 121 -7.56 3.79 -1.82
N SER A 122 -7.12 4.41 -2.91
CA SER A 122 -7.92 4.51 -4.14
C SER A 122 -7.97 3.21 -4.96
N LEU A 123 -7.08 2.25 -4.67
CA LEU A 123 -6.90 1.04 -5.47
C LEU A 123 -8.14 0.14 -5.47
N GLU A 124 -8.88 0.08 -4.36
CA GLU A 124 -10.13 -0.70 -4.25
C GLU A 124 -11.20 -0.26 -5.26
N PHE A 125 -11.16 1.00 -5.70
CA PHE A 125 -12.14 1.56 -6.64
C PHE A 125 -11.74 1.36 -8.10
N HIS A 126 -10.48 1.64 -8.46
CA HIS A 126 -10.06 1.60 -9.86
C HIS A 126 -9.46 0.26 -10.29
N LYS A 127 -9.04 -0.59 -9.34
CA LYS A 127 -8.51 -1.95 -9.57
C LYS A 127 -7.45 -2.04 -10.68
N ASN A 128 -6.64 -1.00 -10.81
CA ASN A 128 -5.60 -0.97 -11.82
C ASN A 128 -4.38 -1.71 -11.27
N LEU A 129 -4.28 -2.99 -11.61
CA LEU A 129 -3.25 -3.90 -11.12
C LEU A 129 -1.83 -3.53 -11.60
N ASP A 130 -1.68 -2.71 -12.64
CA ASP A 130 -0.38 -2.17 -13.05
C ASP A 130 0.25 -1.31 -11.95
N PHE A 131 -0.57 -0.70 -11.09
CA PHE A 131 -0.10 0.02 -9.90
C PHE A 131 0.75 -0.90 -9.01
N ILE A 132 0.25 -2.10 -8.73
CA ILE A 132 0.93 -3.11 -7.90
C ILE A 132 2.22 -3.56 -8.58
N ALA A 133 2.18 -3.79 -9.89
CA ALA A 133 3.37 -4.16 -10.68
C ALA A 133 4.48 -3.10 -10.61
N ILE A 134 4.11 -1.82 -10.66
CA ILE A 134 5.05 -0.70 -10.49
C ILE A 134 5.62 -0.71 -9.08
N VAL A 135 4.80 -0.76 -8.04
CA VAL A 135 5.27 -0.79 -6.63
C VAL A 135 6.27 -1.92 -6.41
N VAL A 136 5.93 -3.14 -6.80
CA VAL A 136 6.82 -4.31 -6.69
C VAL A 136 8.12 -4.10 -7.47
N SER A 137 8.07 -3.47 -8.66
CA SER A 137 9.28 -3.17 -9.43
C SER A 137 10.19 -2.14 -8.77
N PHE A 138 9.62 -1.14 -8.09
CA PHE A 138 10.39 -0.15 -7.33
C PHE A 138 11.02 -0.79 -6.10
N CYS A 139 10.24 -1.54 -5.30
CA CYS A 139 10.75 -2.24 -4.11
C CYS A 139 11.85 -3.25 -4.48
N ALA A 140 11.64 -4.07 -5.51
CA ALA A 140 12.61 -5.09 -5.90
C ALA A 140 13.93 -4.50 -6.42
N ASN A 141 13.88 -3.44 -7.24
CA ASN A 141 15.08 -2.97 -7.95
C ASN A 141 15.79 -1.81 -7.25
N LYS A 142 15.05 -0.95 -6.55
CA LYS A 142 15.58 0.31 -6.02
C LYS A 142 15.72 0.31 -4.50
N LEU A 143 14.89 -0.44 -3.75
CA LEU A 143 15.00 -0.48 -2.29
C LEU A 143 16.37 -0.96 -1.79
N PRO A 144 17.00 -2.01 -2.36
CA PRO A 144 18.32 -2.46 -1.87
C PRO A 144 19.41 -1.37 -1.94
N VAL A 145 19.27 -0.40 -2.84
CA VAL A 145 20.20 0.73 -3.01
C VAL A 145 19.87 1.87 -2.05
N HIS A 146 18.60 2.02 -1.64
CA HIS A 146 18.09 3.10 -0.79
C HIS A 146 17.80 2.66 0.65
N ALA A 147 18.10 1.42 1.02
CA ALA A 147 17.81 0.82 2.33
C ALA A 147 18.60 1.46 3.49
N THR A 148 19.44 2.46 3.24
CA THR A 148 20.19 3.21 4.28
C THR A 148 19.35 4.25 4.99
N GLU A 149 18.17 4.60 4.46
CA GLU A 149 17.25 5.57 5.08
C GLU A 149 16.10 4.83 5.80
N ASP A 150 16.15 4.77 7.13
CA ASP A 150 15.16 4.06 7.95
C ASP A 150 13.70 4.46 7.62
N ALA A 151 13.43 5.75 7.49
CA ALA A 151 12.08 6.25 7.18
C ALA A 151 11.57 5.79 5.80
N THR A 152 12.45 5.68 4.81
CA THR A 152 12.06 5.22 3.46
C THR A 152 11.79 3.71 3.47
N LEU A 153 12.56 2.95 4.26
CA LEU A 153 12.34 1.51 4.46
C LEU A 153 10.99 1.25 5.15
N GLU A 154 10.67 1.97 6.22
CA GLU A 154 9.40 1.86 6.94
C GLU A 154 8.19 2.09 6.04
N ILE A 155 8.19 3.18 5.26
CA ILE A 155 7.10 3.48 4.32
C ILE A 155 6.99 2.38 3.24
N SER A 156 8.12 1.86 2.77
CA SER A 156 8.11 0.78 1.77
C SER A 156 7.49 -0.50 2.33
N ILE A 157 7.83 -0.86 3.57
CA ILE A 157 7.26 -2.02 4.28
C ILE A 157 5.76 -1.82 4.49
N GLU A 158 5.34 -0.64 4.94
CA GLU A 158 3.92 -0.29 5.12
C GLU A 158 3.12 -0.46 3.82
N VAL A 159 3.64 0.05 2.69
CA VAL A 159 2.98 -0.10 1.38
C VAL A 159 2.86 -1.56 0.97
N VAL A 160 3.93 -2.33 1.13
CA VAL A 160 3.94 -3.77 0.77
C VAL A 160 2.95 -4.54 1.62
N LEU A 161 2.90 -4.28 2.93
CA LEU A 161 1.94 -4.90 3.85
C LEU A 161 0.50 -4.53 3.50
N ASN A 162 0.22 -3.25 3.23
CA ASN A 162 -1.14 -2.80 2.87
C ASN A 162 -1.64 -3.46 1.57
N LEU A 163 -0.73 -3.83 0.65
CA LEU A 163 -1.09 -4.54 -0.58
C LEU A 163 -1.24 -6.06 -0.37
N LEU A 164 -0.43 -6.68 0.50
CA LEU A 164 -0.55 -8.11 0.83
C LEU A 164 -1.79 -8.39 1.67
N ALA A 165 -2.01 -7.59 2.70
CA ALA A 165 -3.15 -7.68 3.64
C ALA A 165 -4.38 -6.87 3.18
N HIS A 166 -4.48 -6.59 1.87
CA HIS A 166 -5.55 -5.77 1.33
C HIS A 166 -6.92 -6.48 1.47
N GLY A 167 -7.97 -5.75 1.84
CA GLY A 167 -9.31 -6.31 2.06
C GLY A 167 -9.99 -6.88 0.81
N ASP A 168 -9.62 -6.39 -0.37
CA ASP A 168 -10.03 -6.97 -1.66
C ASP A 168 -9.11 -8.13 -2.06
N SER A 169 -9.69 -9.32 -2.24
CA SER A 169 -8.96 -10.55 -2.59
C SER A 169 -8.25 -10.49 -3.94
N GLU A 170 -8.72 -9.70 -4.90
CA GLU A 170 -8.09 -9.57 -6.22
C GLU A 170 -6.77 -8.79 -6.14
N ILE A 171 -6.76 -7.73 -5.32
CA ILE A 171 -5.58 -6.89 -5.09
C ILE A 171 -4.51 -7.68 -4.32
N SER A 172 -4.91 -8.34 -3.24
CA SER A 172 -3.98 -9.18 -2.46
C SER A 172 -3.42 -10.33 -3.31
N GLU A 173 -4.27 -11.05 -4.06
CA GLU A 173 -3.82 -12.13 -4.95
C GLU A 173 -2.79 -11.65 -5.98
N GLU A 174 -3.02 -10.52 -6.64
CA GLU A 174 -2.06 -9.99 -7.61
C GLU A 174 -0.75 -9.56 -6.94
N MET A 175 -0.80 -8.99 -5.73
CA MET A 175 0.41 -8.68 -4.97
C MET A 175 1.23 -9.95 -4.66
N TYR A 176 0.60 -11.00 -4.14
CA TYR A 176 1.26 -12.29 -3.90
C TYR A 176 1.84 -12.89 -5.19
N LYS A 177 1.08 -12.84 -6.29
CA LYS A 177 1.51 -13.33 -7.61
C LYS A 177 2.75 -12.59 -8.13
N LEU A 178 2.78 -11.26 -8.00
CA LEU A 178 3.92 -10.45 -8.44
C LEU A 178 5.15 -10.66 -7.57
N CYS A 179 4.98 -10.77 -6.24
CA CYS A 179 6.05 -11.14 -5.32
C CYS A 179 6.62 -12.52 -5.66
N HIS A 180 5.76 -13.52 -5.88
CA HIS A 180 6.16 -14.85 -6.31
C HIS A 180 6.94 -14.83 -7.62
N LYS A 181 6.46 -14.10 -8.63
CA LYS A 181 7.16 -13.92 -9.91
C LYS A 181 8.54 -13.30 -9.71
N ARG A 182 8.68 -12.32 -8.80
CA ARG A 182 9.98 -11.71 -8.47
C ARG A 182 10.93 -12.70 -7.81
N VAL A 183 10.44 -13.49 -6.85
CA VAL A 183 11.22 -14.53 -6.19
C VAL A 183 11.75 -15.55 -7.20
N ILE A 184 10.88 -16.11 -8.07
CA ILE A 184 11.34 -17.03 -9.13
C ILE A 184 12.38 -16.39 -10.05
N THR A 185 12.22 -15.10 -10.38
CA THR A 185 13.14 -14.42 -11.31
C THR A 185 14.49 -14.10 -10.66
N ALA A 186 14.51 -13.81 -9.36
CA ALA A 186 15.70 -13.38 -8.63
C ALA A 186 16.49 -14.55 -8.04
N ILE A 187 15.80 -15.60 -7.58
CA ILE A 187 16.40 -16.76 -6.89
C ILE A 187 15.90 -18.11 -7.45
N GLY A 188 15.32 -18.12 -8.67
CA GLY A 188 14.99 -19.36 -9.37
C GLY A 188 16.11 -19.84 -10.30
N THR A 189 15.87 -20.96 -10.99
CA THR A 189 16.88 -21.64 -11.84
C THR A 189 17.33 -20.83 -13.07
N LYS A 190 16.65 -19.72 -13.37
CA LYS A 190 16.99 -18.75 -14.41
C LYS A 190 17.31 -17.41 -13.75
N LEU A 191 18.47 -17.34 -13.09
CA LEU A 191 18.98 -16.12 -12.46
C LEU A 191 19.00 -14.99 -13.48
N ASN A 192 18.14 -13.99 -13.28
CA ASN A 192 18.13 -12.81 -14.11
C ASN A 192 19.17 -11.81 -13.58
N THR A 193 20.30 -11.68 -14.28
CA THR A 193 21.36 -10.72 -13.96
C THR A 193 21.06 -9.28 -14.41
N SER A 194 19.88 -9.02 -14.99
CA SER A 194 19.53 -7.69 -15.55
C SER A 194 18.94 -6.69 -14.54
N GLY A 195 18.81 -7.05 -13.26
CA GLY A 195 18.38 -6.13 -12.19
C GLY A 195 19.52 -5.25 -11.68
N SER A 196 19.21 -4.07 -11.14
CA SER A 196 20.20 -3.26 -10.40
C SER A 196 20.47 -3.91 -9.04
N GLY A 197 21.75 -4.13 -8.72
CA GLY A 197 22.20 -4.73 -7.45
C GLY A 197 22.83 -6.12 -7.62
N ALA A 198 23.29 -6.71 -6.50
CA ALA A 198 23.82 -8.07 -6.50
C ALA A 198 22.73 -9.09 -6.86
N PRO A 199 23.05 -10.20 -7.56
CA PRO A 199 22.09 -11.26 -7.84
C PRO A 199 21.39 -11.74 -6.56
N GLY A 200 20.05 -11.74 -6.57
CA GLY A 200 19.25 -12.12 -5.41
C GLY A 200 18.86 -10.97 -4.47
N SER A 201 19.47 -9.78 -4.59
CA SER A 201 19.11 -8.63 -3.73
C SER A 201 17.67 -8.15 -3.95
N GLN A 202 17.05 -8.53 -5.06
CA GLN A 202 15.68 -8.15 -5.41
C GLN A 202 14.63 -8.79 -4.52
N VAL A 203 14.99 -9.81 -3.73
CA VAL A 203 14.08 -10.45 -2.77
C VAL A 203 14.16 -9.83 -1.37
N LEU A 204 15.13 -8.95 -1.09
CA LEU A 204 15.40 -8.42 0.25
C LEU A 204 14.21 -7.65 0.85
N PHE A 205 13.35 -7.04 0.02
CA PHE A 205 12.15 -6.36 0.50
C PHE A 205 11.11 -7.33 1.09
N LEU A 206 11.10 -8.59 0.65
CA LEU A 206 10.24 -9.65 1.20
C LEU A 206 10.80 -10.26 2.47
N LEU A 207 12.10 -10.10 2.72
CA LEU A 207 12.79 -10.58 3.91
C LEU A 207 12.69 -9.60 5.09
N GLN A 208 11.96 -8.50 4.93
CA GLN A 208 11.64 -7.64 6.05
C GLN A 208 10.69 -8.41 6.99
N SER A 209 11.03 -8.50 8.27
CA SER A 209 10.34 -9.35 9.25
C SER A 209 8.80 -9.23 9.19
N PRO A 210 8.20 -8.02 9.17
CA PRO A 210 6.74 -7.89 9.05
C PRO A 210 6.16 -8.51 7.77
N VAL A 211 6.83 -8.32 6.63
CA VAL A 211 6.40 -8.85 5.33
C VAL A 211 6.50 -10.37 5.31
N LEU A 212 7.58 -10.92 5.86
CA LEU A 212 7.77 -12.37 5.92
C LEU A 212 6.76 -13.03 6.86
N ILE A 213 6.44 -12.40 7.99
CA ILE A 213 5.38 -12.85 8.90
C ILE A 213 4.03 -12.85 8.19
N GLU A 214 3.68 -11.81 7.43
CA GLU A 214 2.44 -11.76 6.63
C GLU A 214 2.34 -12.95 5.66
N ILE A 215 3.43 -13.25 4.94
CA ILE A 215 3.48 -14.38 4.01
C ILE A 215 3.33 -15.72 4.75
N CYS A 216 4.04 -15.91 5.86
CA CYS A 216 4.02 -17.16 6.63
C CYS A 216 2.70 -17.39 7.36
N LEU A 217 2.13 -16.37 7.99
CA LEU A 217 0.95 -16.51 8.83
C LEU A 217 -0.34 -16.41 8.01
N HIS A 218 -0.48 -15.36 7.21
CA HIS A 218 -1.70 -15.07 6.45
C HIS A 218 -1.66 -15.65 5.04
N GLY A 219 -0.50 -15.68 4.40
CA GLY A 219 -0.33 -16.24 3.06
C GLY A 219 -0.48 -17.76 3.02
N LEU A 220 0.26 -18.51 3.86
CA LEU A 220 0.22 -19.98 3.88
C LEU A 220 -1.12 -20.55 4.34
N SER A 221 -1.84 -19.84 5.21
CA SER A 221 -3.14 -20.25 5.75
C SER A 221 -4.33 -19.58 5.03
N ASN A 222 -4.09 -18.91 3.89
CA ASN A 222 -5.14 -18.14 3.22
C ASN A 222 -6.25 -19.06 2.67
N GLU A 223 -7.50 -18.59 2.75
CA GLU A 223 -8.65 -19.30 2.16
C GLU A 223 -8.59 -19.32 0.63
N ASN A 224 -7.99 -18.30 0.01
CA ASN A 224 -7.74 -18.27 -1.43
C ASN A 224 -6.56 -19.19 -1.78
N LYS A 225 -6.87 -20.28 -2.48
CA LYS A 225 -5.88 -21.29 -2.91
C LYS A 225 -4.76 -20.74 -3.78
N GLN A 226 -4.98 -19.67 -4.55
CA GLN A 226 -3.90 -19.06 -5.35
C GLN A 226 -2.92 -18.31 -4.45
N ILE A 227 -3.40 -17.53 -3.50
CA ILE A 227 -2.56 -16.86 -2.49
C ILE A 227 -1.75 -17.89 -1.70
N GLN A 228 -2.41 -18.96 -1.23
CA GLN A 228 -1.74 -20.05 -0.54
C GLN A 228 -0.65 -20.71 -1.40
N LYS A 229 -0.93 -20.96 -2.68
CA LYS A 229 0.04 -21.53 -3.62
C LYS A 229 1.24 -20.60 -3.82
N TYR A 230 1.02 -19.32 -4.08
CA TYR A 230 2.09 -18.34 -4.25
C TYR A 230 2.95 -18.22 -3.00
N SER A 231 2.33 -18.21 -1.81
CA SER A 231 3.02 -18.12 -0.53
C SER A 231 3.87 -19.37 -0.25
N ASN A 232 3.34 -20.55 -0.54
CA ASN A 232 4.09 -21.82 -0.47
C ASN A 232 5.32 -21.79 -1.38
N ASP A 233 5.13 -21.40 -2.64
CA ASP A 233 6.21 -21.35 -3.62
C ASP A 233 7.27 -20.31 -3.21
N ILE A 234 6.87 -19.10 -2.79
CA ILE A 234 7.79 -18.08 -2.26
C ILE A 234 8.67 -18.67 -1.15
N MET A 235 8.06 -19.35 -0.18
CA MET A 235 8.78 -19.87 0.98
C MET A 235 9.72 -21.01 0.62
N ILE A 236 9.30 -21.93 -0.25
CA ILE A 236 10.18 -23.00 -0.74
C ILE A 236 11.43 -22.41 -1.42
N HIS A 237 11.26 -21.36 -2.24
CA HIS A 237 12.38 -20.74 -2.92
C HIS A 237 13.30 -20.00 -1.95
N ILE A 238 12.77 -19.28 -0.97
CA ILE A 238 13.57 -18.60 0.07
C ILE A 238 14.38 -19.63 0.88
N LEU A 239 13.77 -20.72 1.35
CA LEU A 239 14.46 -21.75 2.14
C LEU A 239 15.58 -22.47 1.35
N LYS A 240 15.48 -22.53 0.02
CA LYS A 240 16.44 -23.21 -0.86
C LYS A 240 17.42 -22.27 -1.55
N CYS A 241 17.36 -20.97 -1.28
CA CYS A 241 18.07 -19.97 -2.08
C CYS A 241 19.59 -19.94 -1.83
N LYS A 242 20.10 -20.59 -0.77
CA LYS A 242 21.51 -20.53 -0.38
C LYS A 242 22.49 -20.79 -1.53
N ILE A 243 22.20 -21.76 -2.39
CA ILE A 243 23.09 -22.15 -3.50
C ILE A 243 23.12 -21.07 -4.60
N LEU A 244 22.10 -20.21 -4.65
CA LEU A 244 21.86 -19.25 -5.73
C LEU A 244 22.21 -17.81 -5.36
N VAL A 245 22.45 -17.52 -4.08
CA VAL A 245 22.72 -16.17 -3.56
C VAL A 245 24.13 -16.07 -2.96
N SER A 246 24.63 -14.85 -2.80
CA SER A 246 25.89 -14.62 -2.08
C SER A 246 25.74 -14.93 -0.58
N GLU A 247 26.86 -15.14 0.10
CA GLU A 247 26.89 -15.38 1.55
C GLU A 247 26.25 -14.23 2.34
N ASP A 248 26.48 -12.97 1.92
CA ASP A 248 25.88 -11.79 2.55
C ASP A 248 24.35 -11.79 2.45
N ILE A 249 23.80 -12.15 1.29
CA ILE A 249 22.35 -12.24 1.09
C ILE A 249 21.79 -13.42 1.88
N TRP A 250 22.50 -14.56 1.89
CA TRP A 250 22.10 -15.71 2.70
C TRP A 250 22.04 -15.37 4.19
N ASN A 251 23.01 -14.63 4.72
CA ASN A 251 23.00 -14.19 6.11
C ASN A 251 21.77 -13.32 6.42
N GLN A 252 21.38 -12.42 5.50
CA GLN A 252 20.14 -11.64 5.66
C GLN A 252 18.89 -12.52 5.62
N VAL A 253 18.84 -13.54 4.76
CA VAL A 253 17.76 -14.53 4.73
C VAL A 253 17.65 -15.25 6.07
N VAL A 254 18.78 -15.73 6.62
CA VAL A 254 18.77 -16.41 7.92
C VAL A 254 18.27 -15.49 9.03
N GLN A 255 18.75 -14.24 9.08
CA GLN A 255 18.30 -13.26 10.08
C GLN A 255 16.79 -12.98 9.96
N ALA A 256 16.27 -12.88 8.74
CA ALA A 256 14.85 -12.71 8.49
C ALA A 256 14.02 -13.94 8.87
N LEU A 257 14.57 -15.14 8.70
CA LEU A 257 13.86 -16.39 9.00
C LEU A 257 13.70 -16.63 10.49
N ILE A 258 14.71 -16.30 11.33
CA ILE A 258 14.69 -16.52 12.78
C ILE A 258 13.33 -16.15 13.44
N PRO A 259 12.80 -14.91 13.31
CA PRO A 259 11.52 -14.56 13.94
C PRO A 259 10.31 -15.32 13.37
N THR A 260 10.42 -15.89 12.17
CA THR A 260 9.34 -16.64 11.50
C THR A 260 9.42 -18.16 11.71
N LEU A 261 10.54 -18.68 12.23
CA LEU A 261 10.75 -20.12 12.41
C LEU A 261 9.64 -20.81 13.23
N PRO A 262 9.17 -20.24 14.37
CA PRO A 262 8.07 -20.86 15.13
C PRO A 262 6.76 -20.97 14.34
N ILE A 263 6.53 -20.06 13.39
CA ILE A 263 5.33 -20.10 12.53
C ILE A 263 5.54 -21.16 11.45
N LEU A 264 6.74 -21.22 10.86
CA LEU A 264 7.06 -22.17 9.80
C LEU A 264 6.99 -23.62 10.27
N THR A 265 7.41 -23.93 11.51
CA THR A 265 7.35 -25.31 12.04
C THR A 265 5.92 -25.87 12.08
N CYS A 266 4.90 -25.03 12.23
CA CYS A 266 3.50 -25.43 12.14
C CYS A 266 3.12 -26.02 10.77
N PHE A 267 3.89 -25.71 9.71
CA PHE A 267 3.70 -26.23 8.35
C PHE A 267 4.67 -27.37 7.99
N GLY A 268 5.40 -27.91 8.98
CA GLY A 268 6.39 -28.99 8.86
C GLY A 268 5.83 -30.38 8.54
N GLU A 269 4.88 -30.49 7.61
CA GLU A 269 4.29 -31.78 7.23
C GLU A 269 5.15 -32.58 6.24
N LYS A 270 5.41 -33.86 6.53
CA LYS A 270 6.26 -34.73 5.67
C LYS A 270 5.70 -34.96 4.26
N ASN A 271 4.38 -34.80 4.08
CA ASN A 271 3.71 -35.05 2.81
C ASN A 271 3.69 -33.82 1.90
N SER A 272 3.94 -32.62 2.44
CA SER A 272 3.95 -31.38 1.66
C SER A 272 5.37 -31.04 1.19
N THR A 273 5.50 -30.40 0.03
CA THR A 273 6.82 -29.96 -0.48
C THR A 273 7.42 -28.87 0.39
N LEU A 274 6.59 -27.97 0.92
CA LEU A 274 7.02 -26.95 1.87
C LEU A 274 7.50 -27.59 3.18
N GLY A 275 6.71 -28.48 3.79
CA GLY A 275 7.07 -29.14 5.04
C GLY A 275 8.35 -29.96 4.94
N ARG A 276 8.56 -30.69 3.83
CA ARG A 276 9.86 -31.36 3.57
C ARG A 276 11.02 -30.37 3.45
N SER A 277 10.79 -29.20 2.86
CA SER A 277 11.83 -28.17 2.75
C SER A 277 12.16 -27.58 4.12
N ILE A 278 11.15 -27.33 4.96
CA ILE A 278 11.32 -26.86 6.35
C ILE A 278 12.10 -27.87 7.18
N ILE A 279 11.68 -29.15 7.17
CA ILE A 279 12.37 -30.23 7.89
C ILE A 279 13.82 -30.35 7.40
N SER A 280 14.05 -30.31 6.09
CA SER A 280 15.40 -30.41 5.53
C SER A 280 16.28 -29.22 5.89
N THR A 281 15.71 -28.02 6.05
CA THR A 281 16.46 -26.81 6.43
C THR A 281 16.76 -26.80 7.93
N LEU A 282 15.87 -27.35 8.75
CA LEU A 282 15.98 -27.40 10.21
C LEU A 282 16.69 -28.65 10.74
N ASP A 283 16.99 -29.64 9.89
CA ASP A 283 17.78 -30.80 10.28
C ASP A 283 19.11 -30.37 10.94
N PRO A 284 19.54 -30.95 12.08
CA PRO A 284 20.71 -30.46 12.83
C PRO A 284 22.00 -30.35 12.01
N ASP A 285 22.22 -31.24 11.03
CA ASP A 285 23.41 -31.21 10.19
C ASP A 285 23.26 -30.17 9.07
N ALA A 286 22.06 -30.06 8.50
CA ALA A 286 21.73 -29.01 7.55
C ALA A 286 21.78 -27.61 8.18
N ALA A 287 21.12 -27.39 9.32
CA ALA A 287 21.06 -26.12 10.04
C ALA A 287 22.46 -25.59 10.38
N LYS A 288 23.36 -26.46 10.84
CA LYS A 288 24.79 -26.12 11.04
C LYS A 288 25.45 -25.69 9.74
N SER A 289 25.24 -26.43 8.66
CA SER A 289 25.78 -26.04 7.34
C SER A 289 25.17 -24.72 6.84
N LEU A 290 23.93 -24.41 7.22
CA LEU A 290 23.14 -23.26 6.77
C LEU A 290 23.32 -22.02 7.67
N ASN A 291 24.17 -22.07 8.69
CA ASN A 291 24.36 -21.00 9.69
C ASN A 291 23.06 -20.62 10.45
N ILE A 292 22.10 -21.56 10.54
CA ILE A 292 20.88 -21.35 11.32
C ILE A 292 21.21 -21.65 12.80
N PRO A 293 20.89 -20.75 13.76
CA PRO A 293 21.21 -20.96 15.17
C PRO A 293 20.65 -22.30 15.69
N SER A 294 21.48 -23.10 16.36
CA SER A 294 21.10 -24.42 16.89
C SER A 294 20.03 -24.36 18.00
N ILE A 295 19.66 -23.16 18.46
CA ILE A 295 18.86 -22.94 19.67
C ILE A 295 17.36 -23.25 19.51
N GLU A 296 16.90 -23.49 18.28
CA GLU A 296 15.48 -23.81 18.02
C GLU A 296 15.23 -25.25 17.54
N VAL A 297 16.25 -25.99 17.11
CA VAL A 297 16.05 -27.35 16.54
C VAL A 297 15.63 -28.37 17.61
N SER A 298 16.01 -28.14 18.87
CA SER A 298 15.80 -29.10 19.97
C SER A 298 14.38 -29.13 20.54
N PHE A 299 13.51 -28.17 20.23
CA PHE A 299 12.15 -28.11 20.79
C PHE A 299 11.06 -28.70 19.88
N TYR A 300 11.35 -28.97 18.60
CA TYR A 300 10.31 -29.27 17.59
C TYR A 300 10.43 -30.67 16.94
N LEU A 301 11.27 -31.57 17.48
CA LEU A 301 11.43 -32.96 17.01
C LEU A 301 10.82 -34.02 17.95
N LEU A 302 9.97 -33.62 18.89
CA LEU A 302 9.10 -34.52 19.66
C LEU A 302 7.68 -34.53 19.07
#